data_AF-A0A0H3MJA7-F1
#
_entry.id   AF-A0A0H3MJA7-F1
#
_cell.length_a   1.000
_cell.length_b   1.000
_cell.length_c   1.000
_cell.angle_alpha   90.00
_cell.angle_beta   90.00
_cell.angle_gamma   90.00
#
_symmetry.space_group_name_H-M   'P 1'
#
loop_
_entity.id
_entity.type
_entity.pdbx_description
1 polymer ?
#
loop_
_entity_poly.entity_id
_entity_poly.type
_entity_poly.pdbx_seq_one_letter_code
_entity_poly.pdbx_strand_id
1 'polypeptide(L)'
;MIFFLCQHKMTVIPILITGLTMEIITRIDAAKRGLKRYYTGKPCKHGHDSERWVYNGHCVECTMESNRRIRAEIKQIMINSSPQHSS
;
A
#
# COMPACT_ATOMS: atom_id res chain seq x y z
N MET A 1 -7.34 35.85 40.27
CA MET A 1 -7.04 36.65 39.07
C MET A 1 -7.04 35.72 37.86
N ILE A 2 -8.00 35.94 36.97
CA ILE A 2 -8.01 35.63 35.54
C ILE A 2 -8.18 34.15 35.13
N PHE A 3 -9.45 33.83 34.92
CA PHE A 3 -9.98 32.85 33.98
C PHE A 3 -9.31 32.96 32.60
N PHE A 4 -8.57 31.93 32.17
CA PHE A 4 -8.13 31.79 30.78
C PHE A 4 -9.16 30.99 29.98
N LEU A 5 -10.15 31.72 29.45
CA LEU A 5 -11.01 31.28 28.36
C LEU A 5 -10.17 31.15 27.08
N CYS A 6 -9.54 30.00 26.83
CA CYS A 6 -9.05 29.68 25.49
C CYS A 6 -10.19 29.01 24.70
N GLN A 7 -10.95 29.83 23.99
CA GLN A 7 -11.95 29.38 23.03
C GLN A 7 -11.27 28.67 21.84
N HIS A 8 -11.04 27.36 21.95
CA HIS A 8 -10.85 26.55 20.75
C HIS A 8 -12.21 26.19 20.16
N LYS A 9 -12.79 27.20 19.48
CA LYS A 9 -13.62 27.00 18.30
C LYS A 9 -12.77 26.30 17.23
N MET A 10 -12.63 24.98 17.34
CA MET A 10 -12.19 24.17 16.22
C MET A 10 -13.41 23.37 15.77
N THR A 11 -14.19 24.05 14.95
CA THR A 11 -15.02 23.51 13.87
C THR A 11 -15.21 22.00 13.92
N VAL A 12 -16.41 21.62 14.35
CA VAL A 12 -17.07 20.36 13.98
C VAL A 12 -17.00 20.17 12.46
N ILE A 13 -15.91 19.58 11.96
CA ILE A 13 -15.89 19.00 10.63
C ILE A 13 -16.80 17.78 10.74
N PRO A 14 -17.93 17.74 10.02
CA PRO A 14 -18.92 16.69 10.18
C PRO A 14 -18.28 15.35 9.81
N ILE A 15 -18.27 14.43 10.78
CA ILE A 15 -17.87 13.01 10.66
C ILE A 15 -18.99 12.27 9.90
N LEU A 16 -19.27 12.68 8.67
CA LEU A 16 -20.20 11.98 7.80
C LEU A 16 -19.63 11.93 6.39
N ILE A 17 -19.72 10.74 5.78
CA ILE A 17 -19.45 10.41 4.38
C ILE A 17 -17.94 10.18 4.14
N THR A 18 -17.48 8.95 4.02
CA THR A 18 -17.74 8.09 2.85
C THR A 18 -17.72 6.62 3.21
N GLY A 19 -18.70 5.89 2.67
CA GLY A 19 -18.77 4.43 2.75
C GLY A 19 -17.56 3.75 2.12
N LEU A 20 -17.27 2.55 2.62
CA LEU A 20 -16.25 1.60 2.17
C LEU A 20 -16.54 1.03 0.77
N THR A 21 -16.85 1.87 -0.21
CA THR A 21 -16.98 1.45 -1.60
C THR A 21 -15.64 1.68 -2.28
N MET A 22 -14.93 0.60 -2.62
CA MET A 22 -13.75 0.65 -3.47
C MET A 22 -14.13 1.29 -4.81
N GLU A 23 -13.88 2.59 -4.97
CA GLU A 23 -14.15 3.29 -6.22
C GLU A 23 -13.24 2.73 -7.32
N ILE A 24 -13.85 2.30 -8.41
CA ILE A 24 -13.12 1.90 -9.62
C ILE A 24 -12.63 3.17 -10.30
N ILE A 25 -11.34 3.46 -10.17
CA ILE A 25 -10.71 4.67 -10.71
C ILE A 25 -9.63 4.31 -11.72
N THR A 26 -9.39 5.20 -12.69
CA THR A 26 -8.28 5.02 -13.63
C THR A 26 -6.94 5.34 -12.97
N ARG A 27 -5.85 4.83 -13.53
CA ARG A 27 -4.48 5.14 -13.07
C ARG A 27 -4.20 6.65 -13.10
N ILE A 28 -4.71 7.35 -14.10
CA ILE A 28 -4.50 8.79 -14.27
C ILE A 28 -5.25 9.55 -13.17
N ASP A 29 -6.49 9.17 -12.88
CA ASP A 29 -7.27 9.80 -11.82
C ASP A 29 -6.64 9.57 -10.45
N ALA A 30 -6.15 8.35 -10.21
CA ALA A 30 -5.40 8.04 -8.99
C ALA A 30 -4.13 8.88 -8.84
N ALA A 31 -3.37 9.08 -9.93
CA ALA A 31 -2.19 9.92 -9.95
C ALA A 31 -2.54 11.40 -9.67
N LYS A 32 -3.60 11.92 -10.29
CA LYS A 32 -4.09 13.29 -10.06
C LYS A 32 -4.56 13.51 -8.62
N ARG A 33 -5.17 12.49 -8.01
CA ARG A 33 -5.60 12.49 -6.60
C ARG A 33 -4.44 12.27 -5.62
N GLY A 34 -3.21 12.03 -6.09
CA GLY A 34 -2.06 11.73 -5.24
C GLY A 34 -2.16 10.39 -4.51
N LEU A 35 -3.02 9.47 -4.99
CA LEU A 35 -3.16 8.14 -4.43
C LEU A 35 -1.95 7.29 -4.82
N LYS A 36 -1.47 6.46 -3.88
CA LYS A 36 -0.38 5.51 -4.17
C LYS A 36 -0.87 4.29 -4.93
N ARG A 37 -2.16 3.98 -4.80
CA ARG A 37 -2.79 2.77 -5.30
C ARG A 37 -4.16 3.07 -5.87
N TYR A 38 -4.62 2.20 -6.76
CA TYR A 38 -5.91 2.29 -7.41
C TYR A 38 -6.51 0.91 -7.63
N TYR A 39 -7.84 0.84 -7.62
CA TYR A 39 -8.57 -0.39 -7.89
C TYR A 39 -9.25 -0.32 -9.24
N THR A 40 -9.19 -1.42 -10.00
CA THR A 40 -9.71 -1.49 -11.38
C THR A 40 -10.92 -2.40 -11.51
N GLY A 41 -11.33 -3.11 -10.44
CA GLY A 41 -12.39 -4.11 -10.49
C GLY A 41 -12.07 -5.35 -11.35
N LYS A 42 -10.83 -5.48 -11.82
CA LYS A 42 -10.38 -6.58 -12.68
C LYS A 42 -9.18 -7.30 -12.07
N PRO A 43 -9.23 -8.64 -11.98
CA PRO A 43 -8.11 -9.41 -11.46
C PRO A 43 -6.86 -9.23 -12.33
N CYS A 44 -5.68 -9.41 -11.73
CA CYS A 44 -4.43 -9.40 -12.47
C CYS A 44 -4.26 -10.67 -13.32
N LYS A 45 -3.22 -10.72 -14.16
CA LYS A 45 -2.89 -11.89 -14.99
C LYS A 45 -2.64 -13.19 -14.19
N HIS A 46 -2.36 -13.06 -12.91
CA HIS A 46 -2.14 -14.17 -11.97
C HIS A 46 -3.39 -14.51 -11.14
N GLY A 47 -4.53 -13.83 -11.39
CA GLY A 47 -5.78 -14.06 -10.66
C GLY A 47 -5.95 -13.23 -9.39
N HIS A 48 -4.95 -12.45 -8.96
CA HIS A 48 -5.08 -11.60 -7.77
C HIS A 48 -6.14 -10.50 -7.97
N ASP A 49 -7.12 -10.45 -7.06
CA ASP A 49 -8.11 -9.38 -6.97
C ASP A 49 -7.65 -8.33 -5.95
N SER A 50 -6.66 -7.53 -6.37
CA SER A 50 -5.99 -6.57 -5.49
C SER A 50 -5.87 -5.20 -6.15
N GLU A 51 -5.64 -4.19 -5.33
CA GLU A 51 -5.19 -2.88 -5.79
C GLU A 51 -3.92 -2.97 -6.64
N ARG A 52 -3.73 -1.95 -7.48
CA ARG A 52 -2.56 -1.76 -8.33
C ARG A 52 -1.82 -0.49 -7.92
N TRP A 53 -0.50 -0.53 -7.99
CA TRP A 53 0.35 0.62 -7.71
C TRP A 53 0.28 1.64 -8.85
N VAL A 54 0.16 2.93 -8.52
CA VAL A 54 0.04 3.99 -9.54
C VAL A 54 1.31 4.13 -10.39
N TYR A 55 2.49 3.98 -9.79
CA TYR A 55 3.76 4.26 -10.47
C TYR A 55 4.17 3.20 -11.52
N ASN A 56 3.89 1.92 -11.29
CA ASN A 56 4.27 0.83 -12.21
C ASN A 56 3.07 0.03 -12.76
N GLY A 57 1.87 0.19 -12.20
CA GLY A 57 0.68 -0.58 -12.57
C GLY A 57 0.68 -2.04 -12.11
N HIS A 58 1.67 -2.47 -11.31
CA HIS A 58 1.72 -3.82 -10.76
C HIS A 58 0.67 -4.02 -9.68
N CYS A 59 0.12 -5.23 -9.62
CA CYS A 59 -0.78 -5.63 -8.54
C CYS A 59 0.02 -5.75 -7.24
N VAL A 60 -0.58 -5.34 -6.11
CA VAL A 60 0.10 -5.35 -4.81
C VAL A 60 0.55 -6.76 -4.45
N GLU A 61 -0.31 -7.76 -4.67
CA GLU A 61 -0.01 -9.17 -4.36
C GLU A 61 1.13 -9.74 -5.21
N CYS A 62 1.18 -9.39 -6.50
CA CYS A 62 2.23 -9.81 -7.43
C CYS A 62 3.61 -9.33 -6.94
N THR A 63 3.67 -8.08 -6.48
CA THR A 63 4.89 -7.49 -5.93
C THR A 63 5.27 -8.18 -4.62
N MET A 64 4.29 -8.51 -3.77
CA MET A 64 4.53 -9.22 -2.52
C MET A 64 5.06 -10.63 -2.75
N GLU A 65 4.47 -11.38 -3.69
CA GLU A 65 4.91 -12.72 -4.05
C GLU A 65 6.35 -12.71 -4.60
N SER A 66 6.65 -11.79 -5.52
CA SER A 66 7.99 -11.60 -6.07
C SER A 66 9.00 -11.27 -4.97
N ASN A 67 8.65 -10.35 -4.07
CA ASN A 67 9.50 -9.98 -2.94
C ASN A 67 9.73 -11.14 -1.97
N ARG A 68 8.72 -11.97 -1.71
CA ARG A 68 8.87 -13.18 -0.86
C ARG A 68 9.86 -14.16 -1.50
N ARG A 69 9.75 -14.41 -2.80
CA ARG A 69 10.67 -15.30 -3.53
C ARG A 69 12.11 -14.78 -3.45
N ILE A 70 12.33 -13.52 -3.81
CA ILE A 70 13.66 -12.90 -3.81
C ILE A 70 14.27 -12.93 -2.40
N ARG A 71 13.50 -12.61 -1.35
CA ARG A 71 13.98 -12.68 0.03
C ARG A 71 14.38 -14.09 0.44
N ALA A 72 13.61 -15.10 0.04
CA ALA A 72 13.94 -16.49 0.33
C ALA A 72 15.25 -16.92 -0.35
N GLU A 73 15.42 -16.55 -1.63
CA GLU A 73 16.63 -16.83 -2.41
C GLU A 73 17.86 -16.14 -1.80
N ILE A 74 17.78 -14.83 -1.53
CA ILE A 74 18.85 -14.07 -0.88
C ILE A 74 19.23 -14.70 0.47
N LYS A 75 18.23 -15.11 1.27
CA LYS A 75 18.48 -15.79 2.55
C LYS A 75 19.30 -17.07 2.36
N GLN A 76 18.99 -17.90 1.37
CA GLN A 76 19.76 -19.12 1.10
C GLN A 76 21.18 -18.80 0.65
N ILE A 77 21.35 -17.80 -0.22
CA ILE A 77 22.67 -17.35 -0.66
C ILE A 77 23.51 -16.92 0.55
N MET A 78 22.95 -16.13 1.46
CA MET A 78 23.64 -15.69 2.68
C MET A 78 24.04 -16.87 3.59
N ILE A 79 23.18 -17.86 3.74
CA ILE A 79 23.47 -19.07 4.53
C ILE A 79 24.61 -19.86 3.88
N ASN A 80 24.52 -20.13 2.58
CA ASN A 80 25.50 -20.95 1.85
C ASN A 80 26.86 -20.26 1.70
N SER A 81 26.88 -18.93 1.73
CA SER A 81 28.11 -18.12 1.65
C SER A 81 28.78 -17.93 3.02
N SER A 82 28.15 -18.38 4.11
CA SER A 82 28.74 -18.31 5.43
C SER A 82 29.82 -19.39 5.58
N PRO A 83 31.06 -19.05 6.01
CA PRO A 83 32.24 -19.94 5.98
C PRO A 83 32.19 -21.11 7.00
N GLN A 84 31.04 -21.42 7.59
CA GLN A 84 30.91 -22.32 8.74
C GLN A 84 30.87 -23.82 8.36
N HIS A 85 31.16 -24.21 7.11
CA HIS A 85 31.09 -25.61 6.67
C HIS A 85 32.36 -26.11 5.97
N SER A 86 33.52 -25.66 6.44
CA SER A 86 34.78 -26.37 6.24
C SER A 86 35.05 -27.22 7.49
N SER A 87 34.51 -28.44 7.51
CA SER A 87 34.95 -29.53 8.38
C SER A 87 35.70 -30.54 7.53
#